data_AF-A0A3D2G8K5-F1
#
_entry.id   AF-A0A3D2G8K5-F1
#
_cell.length_a   1.000
_cell.length_b   1.000
_cell.length_c   1.000
_cell.angle_alpha   90.00
_cell.angle_beta   90.00
_cell.angle_gamma   90.00
#
_symmetry.space_group_name_H-M   'P 1'
#
loop_
_entity.id
_entity.type
_entity.pdbx_description
1 polymer ?
#
loop_
_entity_poly.entity_id
_entity_poly.type
_entity_poly.pdbx_seq_one_letter_code
_entity_poly.pdbx_strand_id
1 'polypeptide(L)'
;MRAYSDVYLSDVVENQGKLFDLVAQRFPDNDTEDFINTYMQSKVRKSIDESQAYVNTMDAKELWEYFIDTESYMLKSGKAMEGFMPDWIGEFYAYYQWFYNISSAELVQKIPVVRPA
;
A
#
# COMPACT_ATOMS: atom_id res chain seq x y z
N MET A 1 -0.13 -21.43 -3.62
CA MET A 1 -1.29 -20.78 -4.25
C MET A 1 -1.03 -19.31 -4.11
N ARG A 2 -0.81 -18.55 -5.20
CA ARG A 2 -0.44 -17.11 -5.11
C ARG A 2 -1.56 -16.30 -4.45
N ALA A 3 -1.24 -15.15 -3.85
CA ALA A 3 -2.16 -14.36 -3.05
C ALA A 3 -3.47 -13.99 -3.81
N TYR A 4 -3.40 -13.80 -5.13
CA TYR A 4 -4.55 -13.56 -6.00
C TYR A 4 -4.22 -13.94 -7.47
N SER A 5 -5.24 -14.00 -8.33
CA SER A 5 -5.11 -14.35 -9.76
C SER A 5 -4.17 -13.40 -10.52
N ASP A 6 -3.37 -13.94 -11.43
CA ASP A 6 -2.49 -13.20 -12.36
C ASP A 6 -3.23 -12.05 -13.09
N VAL A 7 -4.55 -12.20 -13.31
CA VAL A 7 -5.40 -11.19 -13.97
C VAL A 7 -5.51 -9.89 -13.16
N TYR A 8 -5.51 -9.96 -11.83
CA TYR A 8 -5.58 -8.78 -10.96
C TYR A 8 -4.19 -8.25 -10.58
N LEU A 9 -3.11 -8.89 -11.04
CA LEU A 9 -1.75 -8.51 -10.66
C LEU A 9 -1.40 -7.08 -11.06
N SER A 10 -1.62 -6.76 -12.34
CA SER A 10 -1.29 -5.43 -12.86
C SER A 10 -2.07 -4.34 -12.12
N ASP A 11 -3.37 -4.55 -11.95
CA ASP A 11 -4.24 -3.56 -11.33
C ASP A 11 -3.88 -3.33 -9.85
N VAL A 12 -3.63 -4.40 -9.09
CA VAL A 12 -3.24 -4.28 -7.68
C VAL A 12 -1.87 -3.63 -7.53
N VAL A 13 -0.90 -3.98 -8.39
CA VAL A 13 0.45 -3.41 -8.37
C VAL A 13 0.42 -1.92 -8.70
N GLU A 14 -0.18 -1.54 -9.82
CA GLU A 14 -0.27 -0.15 -10.27
C GLU A 14 -1.08 0.69 -9.28
N ASN A 15 -2.18 0.15 -8.76
CA ASN A 15 -3.04 0.90 -7.84
C ASN A 15 -2.39 1.11 -6.47
N GLN A 16 -1.62 0.13 -5.96
CA GLN A 16 -0.87 0.31 -4.71
C GLN A 16 0.23 1.36 -4.86
N GLY A 17 0.96 1.38 -5.99
CA GLY A 17 1.91 2.44 -6.32
C GLY A 17 1.25 3.82 -6.31
N LYS A 18 0.17 3.97 -7.10
CA LYS A 18 -0.61 5.22 -7.16
C LYS A 18 -1.15 5.66 -5.81
N LEU A 19 -1.60 4.74 -4.95
CA LEU A 19 -2.06 5.07 -3.60
C LEU A 19 -0.93 5.68 -2.76
N PHE A 20 0.26 5.08 -2.81
CA PHE A 20 1.40 5.56 -2.01
C PHE A 20 1.87 6.93 -2.49
N ASP A 21 1.92 7.11 -3.81
CA ASP A 21 2.24 8.39 -4.45
C ASP A 21 1.19 9.47 -4.14
N LEU A 22 -0.10 9.13 -4.23
CA LEU A 22 -1.21 10.02 -3.88
C LEU A 22 -1.08 10.56 -2.45
N VAL A 23 -0.81 9.68 -1.48
CA VAL A 23 -0.69 10.08 -0.07
C VAL A 23 0.55 10.96 0.14
N ALA A 24 1.70 10.58 -0.43
CA ALA A 24 2.92 11.38 -0.31
C ALA A 24 2.78 12.78 -0.91
N GLN A 25 2.16 12.91 -2.09
CA GLN A 25 1.98 14.20 -2.76
C GLN A 25 0.92 15.07 -2.09
N ARG A 26 -0.19 14.48 -1.62
CA ARG A 26 -1.30 15.23 -1.03
C ARG A 26 -0.99 15.72 0.39
N PHE A 27 -0.12 15.02 1.11
CA PHE A 27 0.19 15.27 2.51
C PHE A 27 1.70 15.42 2.73
N PRO A 28 2.31 16.51 2.21
CA PRO A 28 3.77 16.69 2.23
C PRO A 28 4.37 16.80 3.64
N ASP A 29 3.57 17.28 4.60
CA ASP A 29 3.97 17.48 6.01
C ASP A 29 3.64 16.25 6.90
N ASN A 30 3.34 15.11 6.28
CA ASN A 30 2.97 13.88 6.96
C ASN A 30 3.94 12.72 6.67
N ASP A 31 3.99 11.77 7.60
CA ASP A 31 4.92 10.65 7.53
C ASP A 31 4.42 9.55 6.58
N THR A 32 4.94 9.54 5.34
CA THR A 32 4.61 8.50 4.36
C THR A 32 5.06 7.11 4.81
N GLU A 33 6.16 7.00 5.55
CA GLU A 33 6.66 5.71 6.04
C GLU A 33 5.70 5.11 7.06
N ASP A 34 5.19 5.92 7.98
CA ASP A 34 4.14 5.50 8.92
C ASP A 34 2.87 5.05 8.20
N PHE A 35 2.44 5.80 7.18
CA PHE A 35 1.28 5.44 6.36
C PHE A 35 1.49 4.07 5.70
N ILE A 36 2.60 3.86 4.98
CA ILE A 36 2.86 2.60 4.28
C ILE A 36 2.89 1.44 5.28
N ASN A 37 3.61 1.59 6.39
CA ASN A 37 3.68 0.55 7.42
C ASN A 37 2.30 0.22 8.01
N THR A 38 1.47 1.23 8.24
CA THR A 38 0.11 1.05 8.78
C THR A 38 -0.82 0.41 7.75
N TYR A 39 -0.79 0.89 6.51
CA TYR A 39 -1.57 0.34 5.41
C TYR A 39 -1.23 -1.13 5.15
N MET A 40 0.07 -1.48 5.06
CA MET A 40 0.52 -2.86 4.82
C MET A 40 0.13 -3.84 5.95
N GLN A 41 -0.21 -3.35 7.15
CA GLN A 41 -0.68 -4.16 8.28
C GLN A 41 -2.20 -4.09 8.50
N SER A 42 -2.92 -3.34 7.65
CA SER A 42 -4.34 -3.05 7.82
C SER A 42 -5.27 -4.18 7.39
N LYS A 43 -6.52 -4.15 7.83
CA LYS A 43 -7.58 -5.05 7.35
C LYS A 43 -7.92 -4.77 5.90
N VAL A 44 -7.82 -3.51 5.46
CA VAL A 44 -8.01 -3.11 4.06
C VAL A 44 -6.95 -3.72 3.16
N ARG A 45 -5.67 -3.73 3.56
CA ARG A 45 -4.66 -4.42 2.76
C ARG A 45 -4.84 -5.94 2.82
N LYS A 46 -5.23 -6.48 3.98
CA LYS A 46 -5.55 -7.90 4.12
C LYS A 46 -6.71 -8.34 3.23
N SER A 47 -7.74 -7.53 3.00
CA SER A 47 -8.84 -7.89 2.10
C SER A 47 -8.38 -8.03 0.65
N ILE A 48 -7.40 -7.23 0.22
CA ILE A 48 -6.72 -7.37 -1.08
C ILE A 48 -5.88 -8.67 -1.10
N ASP A 49 -5.18 -9.01 -0.01
CA ASP A 49 -4.46 -10.29 0.13
C ASP A 49 -5.41 -11.49 -0.06
N GLU A 50 -6.64 -11.36 0.41
CA GLU A 50 -7.70 -12.38 0.34
C GLU A 50 -8.55 -12.28 -0.93
N SER A 51 -8.12 -11.49 -1.93
CA SER A 51 -8.80 -11.32 -3.23
C SER A 51 -10.23 -10.80 -3.15
N GLN A 52 -10.58 -9.93 -2.20
CA GLN A 52 -11.93 -9.35 -2.15
C GLN A 52 -12.18 -8.43 -3.36
N ALA A 53 -13.05 -8.89 -4.25
CA ALA A 53 -13.30 -8.23 -5.54
C ALA A 53 -13.64 -6.73 -5.43
N TYR A 54 -14.48 -6.35 -4.47
CA TYR A 54 -14.90 -4.96 -4.29
C TYR A 54 -13.73 -4.01 -3.99
N VAL A 55 -12.80 -4.43 -3.13
CA VAL A 55 -11.63 -3.60 -2.75
C VAL A 55 -10.58 -3.62 -3.87
N ASN A 56 -10.42 -4.75 -4.56
CA ASN A 56 -9.50 -4.87 -5.69
C ASN A 56 -9.86 -3.99 -6.90
N THR A 57 -11.13 -3.58 -7.03
CA THR A 57 -11.61 -2.73 -8.13
C THR A 57 -11.58 -1.24 -7.81
N MET A 58 -11.30 -0.85 -6.56
CA MET A 58 -11.23 0.57 -6.18
C MET A 58 -10.02 1.25 -6.81
N ASP A 59 -10.19 2.47 -7.30
CA ASP A 59 -9.04 3.30 -7.67
C ASP A 59 -8.29 3.82 -6.43
N ALA A 60 -7.12 4.43 -6.62
CA ALA A 60 -6.28 4.89 -5.52
C ALA A 60 -6.94 5.91 -4.60
N LYS A 61 -7.88 6.73 -5.10
CA LYS A 61 -8.60 7.72 -4.29
C LYS A 61 -9.71 7.05 -3.49
N GLU A 62 -10.49 6.20 -4.13
CA GLU A 62 -11.53 5.41 -3.46
C GLU A 62 -10.92 4.52 -2.38
N LEU A 63 -9.79 3.86 -2.67
CA LEU A 63 -9.07 3.01 -1.74
C LEU A 63 -8.50 3.81 -0.56
N TRP A 64 -8.01 5.04 -0.80
CA TRP A 64 -7.59 5.94 0.27
C TRP A 64 -8.74 6.31 1.20
N GLU A 65 -9.88 6.74 0.65
CA GLU A 65 -11.06 7.10 1.43
C GLU A 65 -11.58 5.90 2.24
N TYR A 66 -11.68 4.74 1.59
CA TYR A 66 -12.06 3.49 2.23
C TYR A 66 -11.10 3.09 3.35
N PHE A 67 -9.80 3.29 3.15
CA PHE A 67 -8.77 3.03 4.17
C PHE A 67 -8.93 3.93 5.40
N ILE A 68 -9.09 5.23 5.21
CA ILE A 68 -9.29 6.17 6.31
C ILE A 68 -10.53 5.80 7.12
N ASP A 69 -11.64 5.52 6.44
CA ASP A 69 -12.92 5.22 7.09
C ASP A 69 -12.87 3.87 7.84
N THR A 70 -12.31 2.84 7.20
CA THR A 70 -12.30 1.46 7.74
C THR A 70 -11.33 1.30 8.90
N GLU A 71 -10.16 1.94 8.82
CA GLU A 71 -9.10 1.81 9.84
C GLU A 71 -9.13 2.94 10.87
N SER A 72 -9.97 3.97 10.66
CA SER A 72 -9.93 5.21 11.46
C SER A 72 -8.51 5.79 11.52
N TYR A 73 -7.77 5.68 10.42
CA TYR A 73 -6.37 6.10 10.34
C TYR A 73 -6.27 7.62 10.37
N MET A 74 -5.28 8.13 11.12
CA MET A 74 -4.92 9.54 11.12
C MET A 74 -3.45 9.67 10.76
N LEU A 75 -3.16 10.47 9.74
CA LEU A 75 -1.79 10.73 9.30
C LEU A 75 -0.99 11.35 10.44
N LYS A 76 0.21 10.82 10.68
CA LYS A 76 1.16 11.40 11.63
C LYS A 76 1.89 12.56 10.97
N SER A 77 2.16 13.61 11.74
CA SER A 77 3.03 14.70 11.30
C SER A 77 4.44 14.17 11.08
N GLY A 78 5.09 14.60 10.01
CA GLY A 78 6.41 14.11 9.63
C GLY A 78 6.87 14.75 8.32
N LYS A 79 7.56 13.96 7.51
CA LYS A 79 8.00 14.38 6.18
C LYS A 79 7.62 13.31 5.17
N ALA A 80 6.99 13.73 4.08
CA ALA A 80 6.63 12.84 3.01
C ALA A 80 7.87 12.28 2.29
N MET A 81 7.74 11.09 1.72
CA MET A 81 8.71 10.58 0.76
C MET A 81 8.63 11.39 -0.55
N GLU A 82 9.79 11.66 -1.14
CA GLU A 82 9.89 12.53 -2.32
C GLU A 82 10.15 11.73 -3.60
N GLY A 83 9.86 12.36 -4.75
CA GLY A 83 10.10 11.80 -6.06
C GLY A 83 9.24 10.57 -6.35
N PHE A 84 9.79 9.60 -7.07
CA PHE A 84 9.09 8.39 -7.50
C PHE A 84 9.13 7.25 -6.46
N MET A 85 9.76 7.48 -5.30
CA MET A 85 9.96 6.44 -4.28
C MET A 85 8.65 5.85 -3.75
N PRO A 86 7.59 6.63 -3.44
CA PRO A 86 6.34 6.05 -2.92
C PRO A 86 5.69 5.09 -3.91
N ASP A 87 5.58 5.51 -5.17
CA ASP A 87 5.02 4.70 -6.27
C ASP A 87 5.78 3.39 -6.44
N TRP A 88 7.11 3.49 -6.57
CA TRP A 88 7.97 2.32 -6.73
C TRP A 88 7.91 1.35 -5.55
N ILE A 89 7.88 1.84 -4.30
CA ILE A 89 7.71 0.99 -3.11
C ILE A 89 6.35 0.27 -3.17
N GLY A 90 5.29 1.00 -3.53
CA GLY A 90 3.95 0.43 -3.65
C GLY A 90 3.89 -0.70 -4.66
N GLU A 91 4.39 -0.47 -5.88
CA GLU A 91 4.45 -1.50 -6.91
C GLU A 91 5.33 -2.69 -6.49
N PHE A 92 6.53 -2.40 -5.97
CA PHE A 92 7.47 -3.41 -5.53
C PHE A 92 6.86 -4.31 -4.45
N TYR A 93 6.20 -3.72 -3.45
CA TYR A 93 5.62 -4.50 -2.36
C TYR A 93 4.47 -5.40 -2.83
N ALA A 94 3.55 -4.87 -3.65
CA ALA A 94 2.44 -5.65 -4.19
C ALA A 94 2.96 -6.83 -5.04
N TYR A 95 3.91 -6.58 -5.93
CA TYR A 95 4.49 -7.62 -6.78
C TYR A 95 5.27 -8.66 -5.97
N TYR A 96 6.11 -8.22 -5.03
CA TYR A 96 6.95 -9.10 -4.22
C TYR A 96 6.09 -10.03 -3.36
N GLN A 97 5.07 -9.47 -2.70
CA GLN A 97 4.10 -10.23 -1.92
C GLN A 97 3.47 -11.35 -2.76
N TRP A 98 2.98 -11.00 -3.95
CA TRP A 98 2.34 -11.95 -4.85
C TRP A 98 3.32 -13.02 -5.35
N PHE A 99 4.55 -12.62 -5.70
CA PHE A 99 5.58 -13.52 -6.24
C PHE A 99 6.03 -14.56 -5.20
N TYR A 100 6.29 -14.13 -3.97
CA TYR A 100 6.74 -15.00 -2.88
C TYR A 100 5.61 -15.63 -2.09
N ASN A 101 4.37 -15.26 -2.38
CA ASN A 101 3.17 -15.74 -1.71
C ASN A 101 3.23 -15.61 -0.17
N ILE A 102 3.60 -14.42 0.28
CA ILE A 102 3.58 -14.02 1.68
C ILE A 102 2.47 -13.00 1.92
N SER A 103 2.10 -12.72 3.16
CA SER A 103 1.13 -11.65 3.44
C SER A 103 1.76 -10.25 3.34
N SER A 104 0.95 -9.23 3.10
CA SER A 104 1.38 -7.82 3.15
C SER A 104 2.05 -7.47 4.49
N ALA A 105 1.43 -7.91 5.59
CA ALA A 105 1.93 -7.70 6.94
C ALA A 105 3.28 -8.40 7.20
N GLU A 106 3.48 -9.62 6.68
CA GLU A 106 4.77 -10.32 6.76
C GLU A 106 5.84 -9.64 5.91
N LEU A 107 5.48 -9.19 4.70
CA LEU A 107 6.40 -8.51 3.79
C LEU A 107 6.98 -7.25 4.43
N VAL A 108 6.15 -6.36 4.96
CA VAL A 108 6.61 -5.08 5.51
C VAL A 108 7.46 -5.25 6.77
N GLN A 109 7.34 -6.38 7.48
CA GLN A 109 8.24 -6.74 8.58
C GLN A 109 9.60 -7.24 8.09
N LYS A 110 9.63 -8.00 6.98
CA LYS A 110 10.87 -8.53 6.38
C LYS A 110 11.65 -7.50 5.59
N ILE A 111 10.92 -6.59 4.93
CA ILE A 111 11.46 -5.49 4.14
C ILE A 111 10.84 -4.21 4.72
N PRO A 112 11.46 -3.64 5.77
CA PRO A 112 10.97 -2.41 6.36
C PRO A 112 11.04 -1.27 5.35
N VAL A 113 10.08 -0.36 5.45
CA VAL A 113 10.13 0.91 4.73
C VAL A 113 11.21 1.75 5.41
N VAL A 114 12.43 1.79 4.87
CA VAL A 114 13.53 2.56 5.47
C VAL A 114 13.83 3.76 4.59
N ARG A 115 13.78 4.97 5.16
CA ARG A 115 14.40 6.14 4.50
C ARG A 115 15.93 5.92 4.44
N PRO A 116 16.56 6.04 3.26
CA PRO A 116 18.01 6.15 3.20
C PRO A 116 18.44 7.34 4.06
N ALA A 117 19.36 7.10 4.99
CA ALA A 117 19.94 8.14 5.85
C ALA A 117 20.74 9.16 5.05
#